data_AF-A0A1Q8RYF9-F1
#
_entry.id   AF-A0A1Q8RYF9-F1
#
_cell.length_a   1.000
_cell.length_b   1.000
_cell.length_c   1.000
_cell.angle_alpha   90.00
_cell.angle_beta   90.00
_cell.angle_gamma   90.00
#
_symmetry.space_group_name_H-M   'P 1'
#
loop_
_entity.id
_entity.type
_entity.pdbx_description
1 polymer ?
#
loop_
_entity_poly.entity_id
_entity_poly.type
_entity_poly.pdbx_seq_one_letter_code
_entity_poly.pdbx_strand_id
1 'polypeptide(L)'
;MPGSSRIPASLRDSLNHVKRTRQANPLLVLNLNLLRNIIFFLFVWRWTRKTFLKLKGRGLIGSIVELYIDIRRVLYGYFLRAPGVRGQVQKQVAESLSKLQNKMIPKDLTRHLTLPREGLSEDDIRKELETLANLDHTRWEDGYVSGAVYHGEDELLKLQTEAFGKFTVANPIHPDVFPGVRKMEAEIVSMVLNMFNAPPGAAGATTAGGTDSILSACLSARQRGYFEKGITEPEMILPETAHTAFRKAGDYFKIKIHYVACPAPTYQVDVRAVSRLINSNTILLVGSAPNFPHGIIDDISGLSKLASKKKLCLHVDCCLGSFMIPFLEKAGFETELFDFRLKGVTSISCDTHKYGFAPKGNSTVLYRSAELRKYQYYVSPDWSGGVYGSPGMAGSRPGALIAGCWASLMKVGEAGYIEACVKIVGTAKKIAEKIRDTPALDNELEIIGKPLVSVVAFTAKNLNVYDIADGMSEKGWHLNALQSPPAIHVAVTLPITKVYEKLLADLEAVVEAEKEKERVRIVEGKGPKGKAVGDSAALYGVAGSLPNKSVVVDLANGFLDLLYKA
;
A
#
# COMPACT_ATOMS: atom_id res chain seq x y z
N MET A 1 82.18 2.09 -23.29
CA MET A 1 82.68 3.48 -23.09
C MET A 1 81.72 4.21 -22.16
N PRO A 2 82.18 4.67 -20.99
CA PRO A 2 81.38 5.43 -20.04
C PRO A 2 81.52 6.94 -20.36
N GLY A 3 80.38 7.63 -20.50
CA GLY A 3 80.34 9.08 -20.71
C GLY A 3 79.54 9.73 -19.60
N SER A 4 80.21 10.11 -18.51
CA SER A 4 79.63 10.90 -17.44
C SER A 4 79.34 12.32 -17.94
N SER A 5 78.08 12.76 -17.92
CA SER A 5 77.77 14.19 -17.95
C SER A 5 77.42 14.64 -16.53
N ARG A 6 78.35 15.37 -15.92
CA ARG A 6 78.16 16.10 -14.67
C ARG A 6 77.26 17.29 -14.96
N ILE A 7 76.11 17.35 -14.28
CA ILE A 7 75.27 18.56 -14.28
C ILE A 7 76.11 19.72 -13.72
N PRO A 8 76.17 20.89 -14.40
CA PRO A 8 76.88 22.07 -13.92
C PRO A 8 76.38 22.52 -12.54
N ALA A 9 77.29 22.92 -11.65
CA ALA A 9 76.95 23.44 -10.32
C ALA A 9 75.98 24.65 -10.35
N SER A 10 75.91 25.37 -11.48
CA SER A 10 74.98 26.49 -11.68
C SER A 10 73.50 26.08 -11.76
N LEU A 11 73.18 24.80 -11.99
CA LEU A 11 71.79 24.30 -11.98
C LEU A 11 71.33 23.79 -10.60
N ARG A 12 72.25 23.57 -9.64
CA ARG A 12 71.87 23.21 -8.27
C ARG A 12 71.43 24.42 -7.43
N ASP A 13 72.02 25.60 -7.65
CA ASP A 13 71.63 26.80 -6.92
C ASP A 13 70.29 27.40 -7.39
N SER A 14 69.92 27.21 -8.66
CA SER A 14 68.60 27.61 -9.17
C SER A 14 67.47 26.78 -8.55
N LEU A 15 67.68 25.48 -8.31
CA LEU A 15 66.69 24.61 -7.67
C LEU A 15 66.52 24.86 -6.16
N ASN A 16 67.56 25.36 -5.48
CA ASN A 16 67.45 25.78 -4.08
C ASN A 16 66.80 27.16 -3.91
N HIS A 17 66.94 28.05 -4.90
CA HIS A 17 66.24 29.34 -4.88
C HIS A 17 64.76 29.25 -5.25
N VAL A 18 64.33 28.25 -6.03
CA VAL A 18 62.89 28.01 -6.30
C VAL A 18 62.16 27.36 -5.11
N LYS A 19 62.89 26.74 -4.16
CA LYS A 19 62.30 26.19 -2.92
C LYS A 19 62.04 27.21 -1.81
N ARG A 20 62.52 28.45 -1.92
CA ARG A 20 62.33 29.50 -0.90
C ARG A 20 61.34 30.61 -1.26
N THR A 21 60.67 30.51 -2.40
CA THR A 21 59.66 31.49 -2.83
C THR A 21 58.37 30.82 -3.30
N ARG A 22 57.80 29.96 -2.45
CA ARG A 22 56.35 29.88 -2.32
C ARG A 22 56.01 30.43 -0.94
N GLN A 23 55.98 31.75 -0.80
CA GLN A 23 55.07 32.34 0.16
C GLN A 23 53.68 31.83 -0.25
N ALA A 24 53.20 30.78 0.41
CA ALA A 24 51.81 30.39 0.31
C ALA A 24 51.03 31.63 0.71
N ASN A 25 50.38 32.26 -0.26
CA ASN A 25 49.69 33.52 -0.08
C ASN A 25 48.77 33.36 1.15
N PRO A 26 49.05 34.04 2.28
CA PRO A 26 48.41 33.72 3.56
C PRO A 26 46.89 33.89 3.46
N LEU A 27 46.42 34.78 2.58
CA LEU A 27 45.02 34.96 2.21
C LEU A 27 44.39 33.72 1.55
N LEU A 28 45.12 32.96 0.72
CA LEU A 28 44.63 31.73 0.08
C LEU A 28 44.56 30.55 1.08
N VAL A 29 45.54 30.45 1.99
CA VAL A 29 45.54 29.44 3.06
C VAL A 29 44.47 29.76 4.11
N LEU A 30 44.27 31.04 4.46
CA LEU A 30 43.15 31.50 5.28
C LEU A 30 41.80 31.23 4.60
N ASN A 31 41.66 31.44 3.29
CA ASN A 31 40.42 31.15 2.57
C ASN A 31 40.10 29.64 2.52
N LEU A 32 41.11 28.79 2.31
CA LEU A 32 40.91 27.33 2.33
C LEU A 32 40.59 26.80 3.73
N ASN A 33 41.22 27.35 4.77
CA ASN A 33 40.90 27.00 6.16
C ASN A 33 39.51 27.52 6.57
N LEU A 34 39.14 28.72 6.15
CA LEU A 34 37.81 29.28 6.38
C LEU A 34 36.74 28.45 5.66
N LEU A 35 36.96 28.12 4.38
CA LEU A 35 36.07 27.26 3.61
C LEU A 35 35.94 25.87 4.24
N ARG A 36 37.06 25.27 4.65
CA ARG A 36 37.08 24.00 5.39
C ARG A 36 36.27 24.09 6.68
N ASN A 37 36.44 25.16 7.46
CA ASN A 37 35.72 25.37 8.71
C ASN A 37 34.22 25.59 8.47
N ILE A 38 33.84 26.32 7.41
CA ILE A 38 32.44 26.49 7.00
C ILE A 38 31.83 25.14 6.59
N ILE A 39 32.51 24.36 5.75
CA ILE A 39 32.05 23.02 5.35
C ILE A 39 31.90 22.11 6.56
N PHE A 40 32.89 22.10 7.46
CA PHE A 40 32.86 21.32 8.69
C PHE A 40 31.71 21.77 9.61
N PHE A 41 31.51 23.08 9.78
CA PHE A 41 30.40 23.62 10.55
C PHE A 41 29.05 23.21 9.95
N LEU A 42 28.86 23.33 8.64
CA LEU A 42 27.64 22.90 7.95
C LEU A 42 27.41 21.39 8.10
N PHE A 43 28.48 20.59 8.05
CA PHE A 43 28.43 19.16 8.31
C PHE A 43 27.96 18.86 9.74
N VAL A 44 28.62 19.45 10.75
CA VAL A 44 28.26 19.27 12.17
C VAL A 44 26.83 19.74 12.41
N TRP A 45 26.47 20.93 11.92
CA TRP A 45 25.11 21.47 12.04
C TRP A 45 24.06 20.55 11.42
N ARG A 46 24.32 20.00 10.23
CA ARG A 46 23.41 19.05 9.57
C ARG A 46 23.19 17.80 10.43
N TRP A 47 24.26 17.22 10.98
CA TRP A 47 24.16 16.03 11.82
C TRP A 47 23.51 16.32 13.18
N THR A 48 23.88 17.41 13.85
CA THR A 48 23.26 17.86 15.10
C THR A 48 21.76 18.09 14.92
N ARG A 49 21.35 18.77 13.84
CA ARG A 49 19.92 18.97 13.51
C ARG A 49 19.20 17.64 13.29
N LYS A 50 19.78 16.71 12.52
CA LYS A 50 19.18 15.39 12.29
C LYS A 50 19.02 14.60 13.58
N THR A 51 20.06 14.59 14.43
CA THR A 51 20.04 13.92 15.73
C THR A 51 19.00 14.55 16.65
N PHE A 52 18.94 15.87 16.73
CA PHE A 52 17.93 16.59 17.52
C PHE A 52 16.50 16.26 17.06
N LEU A 53 16.23 16.29 15.75
CA LEU A 53 14.91 15.95 15.22
C LEU A 53 14.52 14.50 15.52
N LYS A 54 15.48 13.57 15.44
CA LYS A 54 15.26 12.16 15.80
C LYS A 54 14.93 12.01 17.28
N LEU A 55 15.72 12.62 18.17
CA LEU A 55 15.50 12.61 19.62
C LEU A 55 14.18 13.29 20.01
N LYS A 56 13.83 14.41 19.38
CA LYS A 56 12.56 15.10 19.60
C LYS A 56 11.36 14.24 19.20
N GLY A 57 11.44 13.59 18.04
CA GLY A 57 10.36 12.79 17.50
C GLY A 57 10.13 11.48 18.25
N ARG A 58 11.21 10.72 18.47
CA ARG A 58 11.19 9.36 19.02
C ARG A 58 11.47 9.29 20.53
N GLY A 59 11.95 10.37 21.14
CA GLY A 59 12.51 10.35 22.49
C GLY A 59 13.85 9.62 22.55
N LEU A 60 14.48 9.64 23.72
CA LEU A 60 15.77 8.95 23.94
C LEU A 60 15.62 7.43 23.79
N ILE A 61 14.64 6.84 24.50
CA ILE A 61 14.38 5.40 24.48
C ILE A 61 14.02 4.93 23.07
N GLY A 62 13.06 5.60 22.41
CA GLY A 62 12.65 5.24 21.05
C GLY A 62 13.80 5.36 20.04
N SER A 63 14.67 6.37 20.19
CA SER A 63 15.85 6.51 19.32
C SER A 63 16.86 5.38 19.52
N ILE A 64 17.07 4.93 20.77
CA ILE A 64 17.95 3.79 21.10
C ILE A 64 17.35 2.49 20.55
N VAL A 65 16.04 2.28 20.72
CA VAL A 65 15.34 1.09 20.20
C VAL A 65 15.44 1.03 18.68
N GLU A 66 15.19 2.14 17.97
CA GLU A 66 15.38 2.18 16.51
C GLU A 66 16.82 1.88 16.11
N LEU A 67 17.81 2.46 16.81
CA LEU A 67 19.22 2.21 16.52
C LEU A 67 19.56 0.73 16.73
N TYR A 68 19.05 0.10 17.79
CA TYR A 68 19.21 -1.34 18.04
C TYR A 68 18.59 -2.18 16.91
N ILE A 69 17.35 -1.86 16.49
CA ILE A 69 16.65 -2.56 15.40
C ILE A 69 17.44 -2.42 14.09
N ASP A 70 17.91 -1.21 13.78
CA ASP A 70 18.71 -0.93 12.57
C ASP A 70 20.03 -1.70 12.57
N ILE A 71 20.77 -1.68 13.69
CA ILE A 71 22.01 -2.43 13.86
C ILE A 71 21.76 -3.93 13.71
N ARG A 72 20.75 -4.47 14.41
CA ARG A 72 20.38 -5.89 14.34
C ARG A 72 20.02 -6.29 12.92
N ARG A 73 19.23 -5.49 12.20
CA ARG A 73 18.87 -5.73 10.79
C ARG A 73 20.11 -5.77 9.90
N VAL A 74 21.04 -4.83 10.07
CA VAL A 74 22.28 -4.75 9.27
C VAL A 74 23.19 -5.95 9.55
N LEU A 75 23.47 -6.24 10.82
CA LEU A 75 24.30 -7.38 11.23
C LEU A 75 23.71 -8.72 10.77
N TYR A 76 22.39 -8.91 10.92
CA TYR A 76 21.72 -10.10 10.41
C TYR A 76 21.78 -10.18 8.88
N GLY A 77 21.75 -9.03 8.19
CA GLY A 77 21.97 -8.97 6.75
C GLY A 77 23.37 -9.41 6.33
N TYR A 78 24.41 -9.05 7.09
CA TYR A 78 25.76 -9.57 6.85
C TYR A 78 25.85 -11.07 7.11
N PHE A 79 25.20 -11.56 8.17
CA PHE A 79 25.11 -12.99 8.47
C PHE A 79 24.48 -13.79 7.31
N LEU A 80 23.33 -13.33 6.79
CA LEU A 80 22.66 -14.00 5.66
C LEU A 80 23.51 -14.03 4.38
N ARG A 81 24.49 -13.12 4.25
CA ARG A 81 25.41 -13.04 3.11
C ARG A 81 26.72 -13.78 3.33
N ALA A 82 26.97 -14.32 4.52
CA ALA A 82 28.18 -15.07 4.82
C ALA A 82 28.30 -16.33 3.94
N PRO A 83 29.52 -16.74 3.56
CA PRO A 83 29.75 -18.01 2.86
C PRO A 83 29.13 -19.19 3.64
N GLY A 84 28.54 -20.16 2.92
CA GLY A 84 27.77 -21.26 3.53
C GLY A 84 26.31 -20.91 3.80
N VAL A 85 26.04 -19.88 4.61
CA VAL A 85 24.66 -19.42 4.92
C VAL A 85 23.94 -18.95 3.66
N ARG A 86 24.62 -18.12 2.86
CA ARG A 86 24.07 -17.62 1.59
C ARG A 86 23.64 -18.75 0.66
N GLY A 87 24.45 -19.82 0.57
CA GLY A 87 24.15 -20.97 -0.29
C GLY A 87 22.90 -21.73 0.18
N GLN A 88 22.73 -21.90 1.50
CA GLN A 88 21.53 -22.51 2.07
C GLN A 88 20.28 -21.65 1.86
N VAL A 89 20.38 -20.34 2.07
CA VAL A 89 19.26 -19.40 1.83
C VAL A 89 18.84 -19.45 0.37
N GLN A 90 19.79 -19.36 -0.57
CA GLN A 90 19.50 -19.43 -2.00
C GLN A 90 18.85 -20.76 -2.38
N LYS A 91 19.33 -21.89 -1.82
CA LYS A 91 18.72 -23.21 -2.02
C LYS A 91 17.27 -23.24 -1.54
N GLN A 92 16.99 -22.76 -0.33
CA GLN A 92 15.62 -22.72 0.22
C GLN A 92 14.68 -21.80 -0.57
N VAL A 93 15.17 -20.64 -1.01
CA VAL A 93 14.39 -19.73 -1.87
C VAL A 93 14.09 -20.41 -3.20
N ALA A 94 15.08 -21.05 -3.84
CA ALA A 94 14.88 -21.77 -5.10
C ALA A 94 13.90 -22.95 -4.96
N GLU A 95 13.98 -23.72 -3.87
CA GLU A 95 13.04 -24.81 -3.58
C GLU A 95 11.61 -24.28 -3.39
N SER A 96 11.45 -23.16 -2.67
CA SER A 96 10.14 -22.52 -2.46
C SER A 96 9.56 -21.98 -3.78
N LEU A 97 10.38 -21.32 -4.60
CA LEU A 97 9.98 -20.84 -5.92
C LEU A 97 9.62 -22.00 -6.87
N SER A 98 10.34 -23.12 -6.80
CA SER A 98 10.01 -24.32 -7.59
C SER A 98 8.65 -24.89 -7.21
N LYS A 99 8.33 -24.96 -5.91
CA LYS A 99 7.00 -25.37 -5.44
C LYS A 99 5.90 -24.42 -5.91
N LEU A 100 6.11 -23.11 -5.79
CA LEU A 100 5.17 -22.08 -6.27
C LEU A 100 4.95 -22.20 -7.78
N GLN A 101 6.02 -22.36 -8.56
CA GLN A 101 5.92 -22.55 -10.01
C GLN A 101 5.05 -23.75 -10.37
N ASN A 102 5.25 -24.89 -9.70
CA ASN A 102 4.47 -26.10 -9.96
C ASN A 102 2.98 -25.94 -9.58
N LYS A 103 2.66 -25.08 -8.61
CA LYS A 103 1.29 -24.78 -8.17
C LYS A 103 0.60 -23.76 -9.08
N MET A 104 1.33 -22.77 -9.59
CA MET A 104 0.75 -21.63 -10.30
C MET A 104 0.69 -21.77 -11.82
N ILE A 105 1.56 -22.58 -12.42
CA ILE A 105 1.68 -22.68 -13.87
C ILE A 105 1.14 -24.04 -14.31
N PRO A 106 -0.09 -24.11 -14.88
CA PRO A 106 -0.63 -25.33 -15.43
C PRO A 106 0.31 -25.92 -16.49
N LYS A 107 0.49 -27.24 -16.44
CA LYS A 107 1.34 -27.97 -17.41
C LYS A 107 0.59 -28.37 -18.66
N ASP A 108 -0.74 -28.51 -18.56
CA ASP A 108 -1.58 -29.12 -19.59
C ASP A 108 -2.30 -28.10 -20.50
N LEU A 109 -1.94 -26.82 -20.41
CA LEU A 109 -2.49 -25.77 -21.27
C LEU A 109 -1.57 -25.49 -22.47
N THR A 110 -2.19 -25.16 -23.60
CA THR A 110 -1.49 -24.68 -24.79
C THR A 110 -0.78 -23.37 -24.47
N ARG A 111 0.51 -23.28 -24.82
CA ARG A 111 1.33 -22.08 -24.57
C ARG A 111 1.64 -21.37 -25.88
N HIS A 112 1.08 -20.18 -26.04
CA HIS A 112 1.37 -19.30 -27.16
C HIS A 112 2.60 -18.43 -26.84
N LEU A 113 3.80 -18.92 -27.17
CA LEU A 113 5.08 -18.22 -26.91
C LEU A 113 5.48 -17.24 -28.02
N THR A 114 4.83 -17.34 -29.17
CA THR A 114 5.01 -16.45 -30.32
C THR A 114 3.66 -16.08 -30.90
N LEU A 115 3.59 -14.96 -31.62
CA LEU A 115 2.42 -14.65 -32.41
C LEU A 115 2.12 -15.79 -33.40
N PRO A 116 0.85 -16.17 -33.59
CA PRO A 116 0.50 -17.18 -34.59
C PRO A 116 0.81 -16.63 -35.99
N ARG A 117 1.21 -17.53 -36.91
CA ARG A 117 1.56 -17.12 -38.30
C ARG A 117 0.37 -16.52 -39.04
N GLU A 118 -0.82 -17.06 -38.77
CA GLU A 118 -2.11 -16.59 -39.26
C GLU A 118 -3.02 -16.34 -38.06
N GLY A 119 -3.99 -15.43 -38.21
CA GLY A 119 -4.96 -15.17 -37.15
C GLY A 119 -5.79 -16.42 -36.84
N LEU A 120 -5.96 -16.72 -35.56
CA LEU A 120 -6.87 -17.79 -35.13
C LEU A 120 -8.31 -17.42 -35.47
N SER A 121 -9.16 -18.42 -35.69
CA SER A 121 -10.58 -18.19 -35.92
C SER A 121 -11.26 -17.63 -34.67
N GLU A 122 -12.37 -16.91 -34.84
CA GLU A 122 -13.12 -16.39 -33.69
C GLU A 122 -13.59 -17.52 -32.75
N ASP A 123 -13.95 -18.67 -33.30
CA ASP A 123 -14.41 -19.82 -32.51
C ASP A 123 -13.27 -20.47 -31.72
N ASP A 124 -12.06 -20.55 -32.29
CA ASP A 124 -10.88 -21.00 -31.55
C ASP A 124 -10.55 -20.05 -30.40
N ILE A 125 -10.63 -18.73 -30.65
CA ILE A 125 -10.41 -17.72 -29.59
C ILE A 125 -11.48 -17.82 -28.51
N ARG A 126 -12.76 -17.95 -28.88
CA ARG A 126 -13.86 -18.13 -27.90
C ARG A 126 -13.66 -19.38 -27.06
N LYS A 127 -13.28 -20.50 -27.68
CA LYS A 127 -13.01 -21.76 -26.98
C LYS A 127 -11.82 -21.65 -26.03
N GLU A 128 -10.77 -20.96 -26.44
CA GLU A 128 -9.62 -20.69 -25.58
C GLU A 128 -10.03 -19.80 -24.39
N LEU A 129 -10.78 -18.71 -24.62
CA LEU A 129 -11.30 -17.85 -23.56
C LEU A 129 -12.19 -18.61 -22.56
N GLU A 130 -13.05 -19.50 -23.06
CA GLU A 130 -13.89 -20.37 -22.22
C GLU A 130 -13.03 -21.33 -21.37
N THR A 131 -11.98 -21.89 -21.96
CA THR A 131 -11.03 -22.77 -21.25
C THR A 131 -10.30 -22.00 -20.15
N LEU A 132 -9.84 -20.78 -20.44
CA LEU A 132 -9.14 -19.92 -19.48
C LEU A 132 -10.05 -19.42 -18.36
N ALA A 133 -11.30 -19.10 -18.66
CA ALA A 133 -12.29 -18.67 -17.67
C ALA A 133 -12.67 -19.81 -16.69
N ASN A 134 -12.62 -21.06 -17.15
CA ASN A 134 -12.98 -22.25 -16.37
C ASN A 134 -11.77 -22.96 -15.73
N LEU A 135 -10.58 -22.34 -15.70
CA LEU A 135 -9.45 -22.89 -14.96
C LEU A 135 -9.78 -23.04 -13.48
N ASP A 136 -9.25 -24.09 -12.84
CA ASP A 136 -9.45 -24.28 -11.40
C ASP A 136 -8.93 -23.06 -10.63
N HIS A 137 -9.82 -22.47 -9.85
CA HIS A 137 -9.55 -21.25 -9.10
C HIS A 137 -10.40 -21.21 -7.83
N THR A 138 -10.00 -20.36 -6.88
CA THR A 138 -10.82 -20.17 -5.67
C THR A 138 -12.16 -19.56 -6.05
N ARG A 139 -13.24 -20.31 -5.77
CA ARG A 139 -14.63 -19.97 -6.12
C ARG A 139 -15.11 -18.71 -5.40
N TRP A 140 -14.87 -17.55 -6.02
CA TRP A 140 -15.34 -16.27 -5.50
C TRP A 140 -16.85 -16.13 -5.67
N GLU A 141 -17.42 -16.81 -6.66
CA GLU A 141 -18.85 -16.91 -6.97
C GLU A 141 -19.63 -17.47 -5.78
N ASP A 142 -19.00 -18.37 -5.03
CA ASP A 142 -19.55 -19.00 -3.83
C ASP A 142 -19.33 -18.17 -2.56
N GLY A 143 -18.61 -17.05 -2.65
CA GLY A 143 -18.34 -16.16 -1.51
C GLY A 143 -17.20 -16.61 -0.59
N TYR A 144 -16.31 -17.52 -1.02
CA TYR A 144 -15.20 -18.04 -0.20
C TYR A 144 -13.95 -17.13 -0.17
N VAL A 145 -14.00 -15.97 -0.84
CA VAL A 145 -12.83 -15.10 -1.03
C VAL A 145 -13.02 -13.78 -0.28
N SER A 146 -12.12 -13.49 0.66
CA SER A 146 -12.06 -12.20 1.38
C SER A 146 -11.78 -11.05 0.41
N GLY A 147 -12.65 -10.04 0.39
CA GLY A 147 -12.53 -8.92 -0.52
C GLY A 147 -12.64 -9.37 -1.98
N ALA A 148 -11.59 -9.16 -2.77
CA ALA A 148 -11.45 -9.49 -4.20
C ALA A 148 -12.60 -8.99 -5.11
N VAL A 149 -13.78 -9.64 -5.04
CA VAL A 149 -15.01 -9.32 -5.75
C VAL A 149 -16.05 -8.72 -4.79
N TYR A 150 -16.48 -7.49 -5.08
CA TYR A 150 -17.26 -6.68 -4.13
C TYR A 150 -18.78 -6.79 -4.33
N HIS A 151 -19.23 -7.03 -5.56
CA HIS A 151 -20.64 -7.17 -5.93
C HIS A 151 -20.96 -8.57 -6.46
N GLY A 152 -20.47 -8.90 -7.67
CA GLY A 152 -20.53 -10.25 -8.24
C GLY A 152 -21.86 -10.65 -8.88
N GLU A 153 -22.96 -9.90 -8.71
CA GLU A 153 -24.25 -10.27 -9.30
C GLU A 153 -24.33 -10.03 -10.82
N ASP A 154 -24.96 -10.98 -11.53
CA ASP A 154 -25.09 -11.03 -12.98
C ASP A 154 -25.71 -9.78 -13.62
N GLU A 155 -26.75 -9.21 -13.01
CA GLU A 155 -27.45 -8.06 -13.60
C GLU A 155 -26.52 -6.85 -13.76
N LEU A 156 -25.70 -6.58 -12.75
CA LEU A 156 -24.76 -5.46 -12.81
C LEU A 156 -23.60 -5.77 -13.76
N LEU A 157 -23.11 -7.02 -13.78
CA LEU A 157 -22.04 -7.45 -14.69
C LEU A 157 -22.48 -7.31 -16.16
N LYS A 158 -23.71 -7.71 -16.49
CA LYS A 158 -24.29 -7.54 -17.84
C LYS A 158 -24.34 -6.07 -18.25
N LEU A 159 -24.88 -5.20 -17.39
CA LEU A 159 -24.93 -3.75 -17.65
C LEU A 159 -23.53 -3.14 -17.83
N GLN A 160 -22.56 -3.55 -17.01
CA GLN A 160 -21.17 -3.11 -17.12
C GLN A 160 -20.54 -3.56 -18.44
N THR A 161 -20.84 -4.78 -18.89
CA THR A 161 -20.34 -5.34 -20.15
C THR A 161 -20.93 -4.60 -21.35
N GLU A 162 -22.23 -4.28 -21.32
CA GLU A 162 -22.87 -3.43 -22.32
C GLU A 162 -22.26 -2.03 -22.38
N ALA A 163 -22.01 -1.41 -21.20
CA ALA A 163 -21.34 -0.13 -21.12
C ALA A 163 -19.90 -0.22 -21.66
N PHE A 164 -19.16 -1.27 -21.34
CA PHE A 164 -17.81 -1.49 -21.86
C PHE A 164 -17.82 -1.58 -23.38
N GLY A 165 -18.69 -2.43 -23.95
CA GLY A 165 -18.82 -2.64 -25.39
C GLY A 165 -19.12 -1.37 -26.18
N LYS A 166 -19.92 -0.44 -25.63
CA LYS A 166 -20.22 0.85 -26.26
C LYS A 166 -19.03 1.82 -26.32
N PHE A 167 -18.06 1.66 -25.44
CA PHE A 167 -16.94 2.60 -25.27
C PHE A 167 -15.56 1.94 -25.41
N THR A 168 -15.48 0.75 -26.00
CA THR A 168 -14.26 -0.07 -26.11
C THR A 168 -13.06 0.68 -26.68
N VAL A 169 -13.27 1.57 -27.67
CA VAL A 169 -12.21 2.35 -28.33
C VAL A 169 -11.97 3.72 -27.70
N ALA A 170 -12.76 4.10 -26.70
CA ALA A 170 -12.75 5.46 -26.18
C ALA A 170 -11.50 5.71 -25.32
N ASN A 171 -10.82 6.82 -25.60
CA ASN A 171 -9.62 7.25 -24.88
C ASN A 171 -9.78 8.70 -24.39
N PRO A 172 -9.91 8.95 -23.08
CA PRO A 172 -10.23 10.28 -22.55
C PRO A 172 -9.11 11.32 -22.68
N ILE A 173 -7.94 10.96 -23.22
CA ILE A 173 -6.93 11.96 -23.64
C ILE A 173 -7.41 12.79 -24.86
N HIS A 174 -8.40 12.29 -25.61
CA HIS A 174 -9.04 12.99 -26.73
C HIS A 174 -10.48 13.38 -26.35
N PRO A 175 -10.70 14.37 -25.47
CA PRO A 175 -12.02 14.73 -24.96
C PRO A 175 -12.95 15.33 -26.03
N ASP A 176 -12.40 15.85 -27.11
CA ASP A 176 -13.09 16.32 -28.32
C ASP A 176 -13.64 15.15 -29.15
N VAL A 177 -12.90 14.05 -29.24
CA VAL A 177 -13.33 12.82 -29.92
C VAL A 177 -14.31 12.01 -29.06
N PHE A 178 -14.10 11.97 -27.75
CA PHE A 178 -14.91 11.18 -26.81
C PHE A 178 -15.57 12.04 -25.71
N PRO A 179 -16.43 13.02 -26.08
CA PRO A 179 -17.04 13.94 -25.12
C PRO A 179 -17.97 13.23 -24.11
N GLY A 180 -18.57 12.11 -24.50
CA GLY A 180 -19.38 11.27 -23.61
C GLY A 180 -18.57 10.69 -22.44
N VAL A 181 -17.37 10.18 -22.70
CA VAL A 181 -16.48 9.67 -21.64
C VAL A 181 -16.02 10.81 -20.74
N ARG A 182 -15.65 11.96 -21.32
CA ARG A 182 -15.34 13.16 -20.53
C ARG A 182 -16.51 13.52 -19.60
N LYS A 183 -17.75 13.53 -20.12
CA LYS A 183 -18.96 13.81 -19.32
C LYS A 183 -19.05 12.88 -18.12
N MET A 184 -19.07 11.57 -18.38
CA MET A 184 -19.15 10.52 -17.35
C MET A 184 -18.03 10.64 -16.31
N GLU A 185 -16.79 10.88 -16.76
CA GLU A 185 -15.63 11.03 -15.87
C GLU A 185 -15.81 12.16 -14.85
N ALA A 186 -16.27 13.34 -15.29
CA ALA A 186 -16.46 14.45 -14.36
C ALA A 186 -17.68 14.24 -13.45
N GLU A 187 -18.73 13.56 -13.93
CA GLU A 187 -19.90 13.22 -13.10
C GLU A 187 -19.52 12.23 -12.00
N ILE A 188 -18.69 11.23 -12.28
CA ILE A 188 -18.10 10.34 -11.27
C ILE A 188 -17.40 11.16 -10.19
N VAL A 189 -16.47 12.03 -10.57
CA VAL A 189 -15.75 12.87 -9.60
C VAL A 189 -16.72 13.77 -8.81
N SER A 190 -17.71 14.36 -9.46
CA SER A 190 -18.70 15.24 -8.83
C SER A 190 -19.56 14.49 -7.79
N MET A 191 -20.06 13.31 -8.14
CA MET A 191 -20.84 12.47 -7.23
C MET A 191 -20.03 12.09 -5.99
N VAL A 192 -18.79 11.65 -6.18
CA VAL A 192 -17.93 11.26 -5.05
C VAL A 192 -17.56 12.49 -4.21
N LEU A 193 -17.27 13.66 -4.81
CA LEU A 193 -17.05 14.89 -4.03
C LEU A 193 -18.27 15.23 -3.14
N ASN A 194 -19.48 15.15 -3.68
CA ASN A 194 -20.70 15.38 -2.91
C ASN A 194 -20.87 14.36 -1.78
N MET A 195 -20.65 13.08 -2.07
CA MET A 195 -20.73 11.99 -1.08
C MET A 195 -19.79 12.21 0.12
N PHE A 196 -18.62 12.81 -0.11
CA PHE A 196 -17.63 13.13 0.94
C PHE A 196 -17.76 14.56 1.49
N ASN A 197 -18.90 15.22 1.28
CA ASN A 197 -19.20 16.56 1.81
C ASN A 197 -18.15 17.62 1.41
N ALA A 198 -17.63 17.53 0.18
CA ALA A 198 -16.59 18.44 -0.29
C ALA A 198 -17.10 19.89 -0.36
N PRO A 199 -16.28 20.89 0.05
CA PRO A 199 -16.69 22.28 0.00
C PRO A 199 -16.75 22.81 -1.44
N PRO A 200 -17.41 23.96 -1.68
CA PRO A 200 -17.33 24.66 -2.96
C PRO A 200 -15.88 24.91 -3.38
N GLY A 201 -15.59 24.70 -4.67
CA GLY A 201 -14.24 24.81 -5.22
C GLY A 201 -13.34 23.58 -5.04
N ALA A 202 -13.83 22.53 -4.36
CA ALA A 202 -13.19 21.22 -4.35
C ALA A 202 -13.16 20.60 -5.75
N ALA A 203 -12.18 19.72 -5.96
CA ALA A 203 -11.96 19.11 -7.26
C ALA A 203 -11.32 17.73 -7.12
N GLY A 204 -11.44 16.89 -8.14
CA GLY A 204 -10.79 15.58 -8.16
C GLY A 204 -10.40 15.13 -9.56
N ALA A 205 -9.92 13.89 -9.65
CA ALA A 205 -9.63 13.19 -10.88
C ALA A 205 -9.93 11.69 -10.71
N THR A 206 -10.29 11.01 -11.80
CA THR A 206 -10.32 9.54 -11.80
C THR A 206 -8.91 8.99 -11.96
N THR A 207 -8.69 7.78 -11.47
CA THR A 207 -7.40 7.08 -11.49
C THR A 207 -7.62 5.59 -11.76
N ALA A 208 -6.54 4.87 -12.09
CA ALA A 208 -6.62 3.44 -12.39
C ALA A 208 -6.93 2.56 -11.15
N GLY A 209 -6.88 3.13 -9.94
CA GLY A 209 -7.09 2.41 -8.69
C GLY A 209 -6.53 3.17 -7.48
N GLY A 210 -6.77 2.66 -6.28
CA GLY A 210 -6.38 3.34 -5.04
C GLY A 210 -4.89 3.61 -4.92
N THR A 211 -4.04 2.74 -5.48
CA THR A 211 -2.59 2.99 -5.53
C THR A 211 -2.26 4.24 -6.35
N ASP A 212 -2.87 4.42 -7.52
CA ASP A 212 -2.67 5.59 -8.38
C ASP A 212 -3.24 6.87 -7.71
N SER A 213 -4.37 6.75 -7.01
CA SER A 213 -4.91 7.84 -6.17
C SER A 213 -3.97 8.27 -5.05
N ILE A 214 -3.40 7.32 -4.30
CA ILE A 214 -2.43 7.59 -3.22
C ILE A 214 -1.15 8.21 -3.77
N LEU A 215 -0.64 7.68 -4.89
CA LEU A 215 0.56 8.23 -5.54
C LEU A 215 0.31 9.67 -6.00
N SER A 216 -0.84 9.95 -6.61
CA SER A 216 -1.24 11.29 -7.05
C SER A 216 -1.34 12.27 -5.87
N ALA A 217 -1.94 11.87 -4.75
CA ALA A 217 -2.03 12.69 -3.55
C ALA A 217 -0.65 12.98 -2.93
N CYS A 218 0.24 11.98 -2.88
CA CYS A 218 1.61 12.14 -2.43
C CYS A 218 2.40 13.10 -3.32
N LEU A 219 2.26 12.96 -4.65
CA LEU A 219 2.90 13.83 -5.63
C LEU A 219 2.43 15.27 -5.47
N SER A 220 1.10 15.48 -5.37
CA SER A 220 0.51 16.81 -5.12
C SER A 220 1.09 17.45 -3.86
N ALA A 221 1.12 16.74 -2.74
CA ALA A 221 1.68 17.25 -1.48
C ALA A 221 3.18 17.59 -1.59
N ARG A 222 3.95 16.76 -2.30
CA ARG A 222 5.38 17.00 -2.57
C ARG A 222 5.60 18.23 -3.42
N GLN A 223 4.88 18.37 -4.53
CA GLN A 223 5.02 19.51 -5.43
C GLN A 223 4.58 20.80 -4.74
N ARG A 224 3.50 20.77 -3.97
CA ARG A 224 3.12 21.89 -3.11
C ARG A 224 4.23 22.29 -2.15
N GLY A 225 4.81 21.32 -1.44
CA GLY A 225 5.94 21.57 -0.53
C GLY A 225 7.16 22.17 -1.22
N TYR A 226 7.43 21.75 -2.45
CA TYR A 226 8.52 22.30 -3.27
C TYR A 226 8.22 23.74 -3.71
N PHE A 227 7.09 23.98 -4.38
CA PHE A 227 6.78 25.29 -4.98
C PHE A 227 6.38 26.36 -3.96
N GLU A 228 5.63 26.02 -2.91
CA GLU A 228 5.20 27.00 -1.91
C GLU A 228 6.22 27.22 -0.78
N LYS A 229 7.06 26.21 -0.48
CA LYS A 229 7.91 26.20 0.72
C LYS A 229 9.39 25.89 0.45
N GLY A 230 9.80 25.59 -0.78
CA GLY A 230 11.18 25.26 -1.13
C GLY A 230 11.70 23.97 -0.50
N ILE A 231 10.83 23.02 -0.16
CA ILE A 231 11.23 21.76 0.50
C ILE A 231 11.86 20.81 -0.52
N THR A 232 13.15 20.48 -0.33
CA THR A 232 13.92 19.58 -1.21
C THR A 232 14.19 18.20 -0.63
N GLU A 233 14.04 18.02 0.69
CA GLU A 233 14.13 16.72 1.38
C GLU A 233 12.75 16.39 2.02
N PRO A 234 11.69 16.15 1.23
CA PRO A 234 10.32 16.04 1.74
C PRO A 234 10.13 14.83 2.66
N GLU A 235 9.33 15.02 3.71
CA GLU A 235 8.99 13.97 4.68
C GLU A 235 7.47 13.80 4.81
N MET A 236 7.01 12.56 4.98
CA MET A 236 5.62 12.27 5.33
C MET A 236 5.52 11.38 6.56
N ILE A 237 4.44 11.53 7.32
CA ILE A 237 4.19 10.80 8.57
C ILE A 237 2.95 9.94 8.37
N LEU A 238 3.09 8.62 8.55
CA LEU A 238 2.02 7.66 8.31
C LEU A 238 1.89 6.62 9.43
N PRO A 239 0.65 6.17 9.74
CA PRO A 239 0.40 5.01 10.60
C PRO A 239 1.06 3.75 10.04
N GLU A 240 1.56 2.86 10.89
CA GLU A 240 2.13 1.58 10.45
C GLU A 240 1.14 0.72 9.65
N THR A 241 -0.16 0.90 9.89
CA THR A 241 -1.29 0.23 9.23
C THR A 241 -1.68 0.85 7.89
N ALA A 242 -1.14 2.01 7.52
CA ALA A 242 -1.49 2.67 6.26
C ALA A 242 -0.99 1.86 5.04
N HIS A 243 -1.72 1.97 3.93
CA HIS A 243 -1.50 1.14 2.74
C HIS A 243 -0.07 1.21 2.18
N THR A 244 0.44 0.11 1.65
CA THR A 244 1.82 0.03 1.11
C THR A 244 2.05 0.94 -0.09
N ALA A 245 0.99 1.45 -0.74
CA ALA A 245 1.10 2.48 -1.78
C ALA A 245 1.79 3.76 -1.30
N PHE A 246 1.68 4.13 -0.01
CA PHE A 246 2.47 5.24 0.53
C PHE A 246 3.97 4.90 0.56
N ARG A 247 4.34 3.66 0.90
CA ARG A 247 5.74 3.21 0.83
C ARG A 247 6.26 3.28 -0.60
N LYS A 248 5.47 2.79 -1.56
CA LYS A 248 5.76 2.92 -3.00
C LYS A 248 5.93 4.38 -3.42
N ALA A 249 5.08 5.29 -2.95
CA ALA A 249 5.20 6.72 -3.21
C ALA A 249 6.50 7.31 -2.63
N GLY A 250 6.88 6.92 -1.42
CA GLY A 250 8.15 7.30 -0.80
C GLY A 250 9.36 6.89 -1.65
N ASP A 251 9.35 5.66 -2.16
CA ASP A 251 10.43 5.14 -3.00
C ASP A 251 10.49 5.81 -4.37
N TYR A 252 9.33 5.99 -5.01
CA TYR A 252 9.22 6.56 -6.36
C TYR A 252 9.55 8.06 -6.36
N PHE A 253 9.02 8.81 -5.39
CA PHE A 253 9.14 10.27 -5.36
C PHE A 253 10.21 10.79 -4.40
N LYS A 254 10.98 9.88 -3.79
CA LYS A 254 12.03 10.18 -2.81
C LYS A 254 11.52 11.01 -1.62
N ILE A 255 10.37 10.58 -1.06
CA ILE A 255 9.79 11.17 0.15
C ILE A 255 10.20 10.29 1.33
N LYS A 256 10.86 10.87 2.32
CA LYS A 256 11.25 10.14 3.53
C LYS A 256 10.01 9.89 4.40
N ILE A 257 9.88 8.67 4.91
CA ILE A 257 8.71 8.24 5.68
C ILE A 257 9.04 8.13 7.16
N HIS A 258 8.13 8.63 8.01
CA HIS A 258 8.11 8.34 9.44
C HIS A 258 6.90 7.50 9.79
N TYR A 259 7.15 6.29 10.28
CA TYR A 259 6.12 5.38 10.76
C TYR A 259 5.72 5.69 12.20
N VAL A 260 4.42 5.69 12.47
CA VAL A 260 3.85 5.83 13.81
C VAL A 260 3.09 4.56 14.16
N ALA A 261 3.41 3.97 15.30
CA ALA A 261 2.77 2.75 15.78
C ALA A 261 1.28 2.97 16.06
N CYS A 262 0.50 1.91 15.88
CA CYS A 262 -0.93 1.84 16.16
C CYS A 262 -1.15 0.82 17.29
N PRO A 263 -0.90 1.20 18.56
CA PRO A 263 -0.88 0.24 19.66
C PRO A 263 -2.29 -0.27 20.02
N ALA A 264 -2.32 -1.47 20.59
CA ALA A 264 -3.50 -1.99 21.28
C ALA A 264 -3.90 -1.08 22.46
N PRO A 265 -5.18 -1.07 22.87
CA PRO A 265 -6.28 -1.87 22.34
C PRO A 265 -7.00 -1.23 21.14
N THR A 266 -6.77 0.05 20.84
CA THR A 266 -7.53 0.75 19.79
C THR A 266 -7.01 0.47 18.39
N TYR A 267 -5.71 0.18 18.25
CA TYR A 267 -5.03 0.02 16.97
C TYR A 267 -5.20 1.23 16.03
N GLN A 268 -5.40 2.41 16.61
CA GLN A 268 -5.40 3.70 15.94
C GLN A 268 -4.03 4.38 16.08
N VAL A 269 -3.69 5.25 15.13
CA VAL A 269 -2.45 6.04 15.20
C VAL A 269 -2.41 6.97 16.42
N ASP A 270 -1.28 7.02 17.13
CA ASP A 270 -1.06 8.00 18.19
C ASP A 270 -0.80 9.40 17.62
N VAL A 271 -1.83 10.26 17.63
CA VAL A 271 -1.76 11.66 17.17
C VAL A 271 -0.69 12.48 17.91
N ARG A 272 -0.37 12.17 19.18
CA ARG A 272 0.70 12.85 19.93
C ARG A 272 2.07 12.47 19.36
N ALA A 273 2.28 11.20 19.02
CA ALA A 273 3.49 10.75 18.34
C ALA A 273 3.64 11.39 16.96
N VAL A 274 2.56 11.46 16.18
CA VAL A 274 2.55 12.21 14.91
C VAL A 274 3.01 13.65 15.14
N SER A 275 2.45 14.35 16.14
CA SER A 275 2.82 15.73 16.44
C SER A 275 4.29 15.93 16.82
N ARG A 276 4.95 14.94 17.44
CA ARG A 276 6.38 15.03 17.80
C ARG A 276 7.30 14.92 16.59
N LEU A 277 6.90 14.15 15.58
CA LEU A 277 7.68 13.90 14.36
C LEU A 277 7.63 15.05 13.35
N ILE A 278 6.63 15.93 13.45
CA ILE A 278 6.48 17.09 12.55
C ILE A 278 7.68 18.03 12.65
N ASN A 279 8.22 18.37 11.47
CA ASN A 279 9.31 19.32 11.30
C ASN A 279 9.14 20.14 10.00
N SER A 280 10.14 20.95 9.65
CA SER A 280 10.11 21.85 8.49
C SER A 280 9.97 21.15 7.14
N ASN A 281 10.37 19.88 7.06
CA ASN A 281 10.35 19.10 5.82
C ASN A 281 9.06 18.28 5.68
N THR A 282 8.21 18.25 6.72
CA THR A 282 6.95 17.50 6.67
C THR A 282 6.01 18.13 5.66
N ILE A 283 5.57 17.33 4.68
CA ILE A 283 4.63 17.75 3.62
C ILE A 283 3.23 17.15 3.79
N LEU A 284 3.13 15.96 4.40
CA LEU A 284 1.92 15.16 4.40
C LEU A 284 1.76 14.35 5.69
N LEU A 285 0.56 14.42 6.27
CA LEU A 285 0.04 13.49 7.27
C LEU A 285 -0.94 12.53 6.59
N VAL A 286 -0.99 11.28 7.06
CA VAL A 286 -1.88 10.24 6.53
C VAL A 286 -2.73 9.67 7.66
N GLY A 287 -3.99 9.37 7.37
CA GLY A 287 -4.85 8.52 8.19
C GLY A 287 -5.73 7.66 7.29
N SER A 288 -6.18 6.50 7.75
CA SER A 288 -7.01 5.57 6.98
C SER A 288 -8.44 5.49 7.54
N ALA A 289 -9.41 5.31 6.64
CA ALA A 289 -10.83 5.26 6.97
C ALA A 289 -11.56 4.16 6.16
N PRO A 290 -11.49 2.89 6.57
CA PRO A 290 -10.57 2.31 7.56
C PRO A 290 -9.24 1.86 6.92
N ASN A 291 -8.29 1.44 7.75
CA ASN A 291 -7.09 0.75 7.27
C ASN A 291 -7.40 -0.68 6.79
N PHE A 292 -6.60 -1.16 5.84
CA PHE A 292 -6.74 -2.51 5.28
C PHE A 292 -6.48 -3.63 6.31
N PRO A 293 -5.41 -3.59 7.13
CA PRO A 293 -5.09 -4.72 8.00
C PRO A 293 -6.20 -5.06 8.99
N HIS A 294 -6.70 -4.07 9.74
CA HIS A 294 -7.55 -4.33 10.90
C HIS A 294 -8.97 -3.77 10.78
N GLY A 295 -9.30 -3.06 9.70
CA GLY A 295 -10.63 -2.46 9.56
C GLY A 295 -10.88 -1.29 10.50
N ILE A 296 -9.82 -0.67 11.03
CA ILE A 296 -9.90 0.41 12.00
C ILE A 296 -9.84 1.78 11.30
N ILE A 297 -10.75 2.67 11.68
CA ILE A 297 -10.72 4.09 11.30
C ILE A 297 -9.75 4.80 12.24
N ASP A 298 -8.75 5.51 11.69
CA ASP A 298 -7.83 6.33 12.50
C ASP A 298 -8.56 7.55 13.09
N ASP A 299 -7.99 8.20 14.11
CA ASP A 299 -8.49 9.49 14.63
C ASP A 299 -8.27 10.64 13.61
N ILE A 300 -9.09 10.66 12.56
CA ILE A 300 -9.02 11.67 11.49
C ILE A 300 -9.36 13.05 12.05
N SER A 301 -10.23 13.14 13.05
CA SER A 301 -10.58 14.39 13.72
C SER A 301 -9.37 15.01 14.43
N GLY A 302 -8.60 14.22 15.17
CA GLY A 302 -7.35 14.63 15.81
C GLY A 302 -6.27 14.99 14.79
N LEU A 303 -6.08 14.17 13.77
CA LEU A 303 -5.15 14.46 12.66
C LEU A 303 -5.52 15.75 11.92
N SER A 304 -6.81 16.01 11.69
CA SER A 304 -7.31 17.22 11.03
C SER A 304 -7.00 18.48 11.83
N LYS A 305 -7.26 18.46 13.15
CA LYS A 305 -6.89 19.56 14.05
C LYS A 305 -5.38 19.84 13.99
N LEU A 306 -4.56 18.78 14.00
CA LEU A 306 -3.11 18.89 13.92
C LEU A 306 -2.64 19.45 12.56
N ALA A 307 -3.15 18.92 11.45
CA ALA A 307 -2.82 19.34 10.09
C ALA A 307 -3.17 20.81 9.86
N SER A 308 -4.36 21.24 10.30
CA SER A 308 -4.81 22.63 10.23
C SER A 308 -3.89 23.56 11.03
N LYS A 309 -3.59 23.21 12.30
CA LYS A 309 -2.69 23.99 13.16
C LYS A 309 -1.27 24.13 12.59
N LYS A 310 -0.79 23.10 11.89
CA LYS A 310 0.57 23.06 11.32
C LYS A 310 0.64 23.47 9.85
N LYS A 311 -0.49 23.80 9.22
CA LYS A 311 -0.58 24.14 7.78
C LYS A 311 0.07 23.06 6.89
N LEU A 312 -0.25 21.81 7.20
CA LEU A 312 0.20 20.61 6.46
C LEU A 312 -0.94 20.03 5.64
N CYS A 313 -0.61 19.25 4.60
CA CYS A 313 -1.60 18.40 3.96
C CYS A 313 -1.96 17.23 4.88
N LEU A 314 -3.24 16.88 4.92
CA LEU A 314 -3.75 15.62 5.48
C LEU A 314 -4.47 14.87 4.35
N HIS A 315 -4.00 13.66 4.08
CA HIS A 315 -4.67 12.74 3.19
C HIS A 315 -5.40 11.67 3.99
N VAL A 316 -6.68 11.46 3.68
CA VAL A 316 -7.49 10.38 4.24
C VAL A 316 -7.60 9.27 3.20
N ASP A 317 -6.96 8.14 3.48
CA ASP A 317 -7.09 6.95 2.65
C ASP A 317 -8.43 6.26 2.94
N CYS A 318 -9.42 6.56 2.11
CA CYS A 318 -10.74 5.94 2.13
C CYS A 318 -10.89 4.98 0.94
N CYS A 319 -9.79 4.43 0.42
CA CYS A 319 -9.85 3.49 -0.70
C CYS A 319 -10.72 2.30 -0.34
N LEU A 320 -10.48 1.68 0.82
CA LEU A 320 -11.26 0.54 1.31
C LEU A 320 -12.62 0.96 1.87
N GLY A 321 -12.71 2.07 2.61
CA GLY A 321 -13.99 2.57 3.14
C GLY A 321 -14.97 2.94 2.04
N SER A 322 -14.45 3.37 0.87
CA SER A 322 -15.15 3.48 -0.41
C SER A 322 -16.55 4.06 -0.23
N PHE A 323 -17.57 3.37 -0.74
CA PHE A 323 -18.99 3.71 -0.64
C PHE A 323 -19.66 3.03 0.56
N MET A 324 -18.93 2.62 1.61
CA MET A 324 -19.52 2.11 2.85
C MET A 324 -19.50 3.18 3.93
N ILE A 325 -18.31 3.70 4.26
CA ILE A 325 -18.15 4.66 5.34
C ILE A 325 -19.00 5.94 5.19
N PRO A 326 -19.27 6.50 3.98
CA PRO A 326 -20.15 7.67 3.83
C PRO A 326 -21.62 7.38 4.12
N PHE A 327 -22.05 6.11 4.09
CA PHE A 327 -23.44 5.70 4.29
C PHE A 327 -23.71 5.02 5.64
N LEU A 328 -22.70 4.85 6.51
CA LEU A 328 -22.88 4.25 7.83
C LEU A 328 -23.99 4.92 8.64
N GLU A 329 -23.98 6.25 8.72
CA GLU A 329 -24.98 7.03 9.47
C GLU A 329 -26.40 6.81 8.91
N LYS A 330 -26.55 6.87 7.57
CA LYS A 330 -27.83 6.65 6.89
C LYS A 330 -28.32 5.20 7.01
N ALA A 331 -27.41 4.25 7.12
CA ALA A 331 -27.69 2.84 7.36
C ALA A 331 -27.94 2.50 8.85
N GLY A 332 -27.85 3.49 9.75
CA GLY A 332 -28.12 3.31 11.19
C GLY A 332 -26.95 2.71 11.99
N PHE A 333 -25.73 2.74 11.45
CA PHE A 333 -24.53 2.27 12.15
C PHE A 333 -23.77 3.41 12.84
N GLU A 334 -22.95 3.02 13.83
CA GLU A 334 -21.97 3.92 14.44
C GLU A 334 -20.97 4.41 13.39
N THR A 335 -20.62 5.71 13.46
CA THR A 335 -19.69 6.34 12.54
C THR A 335 -18.83 7.38 13.25
N GLU A 336 -17.73 7.75 12.60
CA GLU A 336 -16.80 8.80 13.03
C GLU A 336 -16.61 9.79 11.89
N LEU A 337 -16.33 11.06 12.20
CA LEU A 337 -16.01 12.04 11.15
C LEU A 337 -14.67 11.72 10.49
N PHE A 338 -14.66 11.59 9.16
CA PHE A 338 -13.47 11.25 8.37
C PHE A 338 -13.26 12.13 7.11
N ASP A 339 -14.28 12.87 6.67
CA ASP A 339 -14.32 13.50 5.35
C ASP A 339 -14.01 15.01 5.33
N PHE A 340 -14.38 15.70 4.25
CA PHE A 340 -14.09 17.14 4.08
C PHE A 340 -14.82 18.07 5.05
N ARG A 341 -15.78 17.59 5.86
CA ARG A 341 -16.33 18.34 7.01
C ARG A 341 -15.22 18.73 7.99
N LEU A 342 -14.16 17.92 8.08
CA LEU A 342 -12.98 18.20 8.88
C LEU A 342 -12.02 19.15 8.15
N LYS A 343 -11.97 20.42 8.56
CA LYS A 343 -11.20 21.50 7.90
C LYS A 343 -9.75 21.17 7.53
N GLY A 344 -9.05 20.33 8.29
CA GLY A 344 -7.67 19.92 8.03
C GLY A 344 -7.50 18.90 6.91
N VAL A 345 -8.55 18.14 6.53
CA VAL A 345 -8.49 17.14 5.46
C VAL A 345 -8.30 17.83 4.12
N THR A 346 -7.18 17.62 3.45
CA THR A 346 -6.85 18.29 2.18
C THR A 346 -7.11 17.40 0.96
N SER A 347 -7.05 16.09 1.12
CA SER A 347 -7.36 15.14 0.06
C SER A 347 -7.91 13.82 0.60
N ILE A 348 -8.67 13.11 -0.23
CA ILE A 348 -9.27 11.81 0.07
C ILE A 348 -9.15 10.92 -1.17
N SER A 349 -8.77 9.66 -1.01
CA SER A 349 -8.85 8.64 -2.07
C SER A 349 -10.05 7.73 -1.84
N CYS A 350 -10.76 7.35 -2.91
CA CYS A 350 -11.95 6.49 -2.85
C CYS A 350 -12.01 5.55 -4.06
N ASP A 351 -11.92 4.24 -3.81
CA ASP A 351 -11.98 3.24 -4.87
C ASP A 351 -13.43 2.97 -5.27
N THR A 352 -13.81 3.38 -6.48
CA THR A 352 -15.10 3.02 -7.07
C THR A 352 -15.14 1.53 -7.43
N HIS A 353 -14.00 0.89 -7.73
CA HIS A 353 -13.92 -0.55 -8.05
C HIS A 353 -13.95 -1.51 -6.83
N LYS A 354 -14.17 -0.95 -5.63
CA LYS A 354 -14.38 -1.69 -4.38
C LYS A 354 -15.88 -1.66 -4.06
N TYR A 355 -16.29 -1.02 -2.98
CA TYR A 355 -17.70 -0.93 -2.58
C TYR A 355 -18.51 0.07 -3.42
N GLY A 356 -17.88 0.81 -4.34
CA GLY A 356 -18.60 1.50 -5.42
C GLY A 356 -19.14 0.55 -6.49
N PHE A 357 -18.75 -0.74 -6.45
CA PHE A 357 -19.18 -1.82 -7.33
C PHE A 357 -18.87 -1.62 -8.82
N ALA A 358 -18.01 -0.66 -9.16
CA ALA A 358 -17.55 -0.44 -10.53
C ALA A 358 -16.58 -1.56 -10.99
N PRO A 359 -16.39 -1.72 -12.32
CA PRO A 359 -15.36 -2.61 -12.85
C PRO A 359 -13.97 -2.30 -12.32
N LYS A 360 -13.12 -3.32 -12.21
CA LYS A 360 -11.70 -3.18 -11.84
C LYS A 360 -11.01 -2.18 -12.77
N GLY A 361 -10.05 -1.44 -12.19
CA GLY A 361 -9.35 -0.35 -12.89
C GLY A 361 -9.93 1.06 -12.70
N ASN A 362 -10.84 1.29 -11.75
CA ASN A 362 -11.39 2.61 -11.43
C ASN A 362 -11.21 3.03 -9.96
N SER A 363 -10.81 4.28 -9.74
CA SER A 363 -10.80 4.95 -8.42
C SER A 363 -10.84 6.47 -8.60
N THR A 364 -10.90 7.21 -7.50
CA THR A 364 -10.89 8.67 -7.48
C THR A 364 -9.94 9.21 -6.43
N VAL A 365 -9.25 10.31 -6.78
CA VAL A 365 -8.54 11.16 -5.84
C VAL A 365 -9.22 12.52 -5.80
N LEU A 366 -9.57 12.95 -4.59
CA LEU A 366 -10.33 14.16 -4.30
C LEU A 366 -9.44 15.13 -3.55
N TYR A 367 -9.61 16.42 -3.81
CA TYR A 367 -8.89 17.50 -3.17
C TYR A 367 -9.86 18.56 -2.68
N ARG A 368 -9.57 19.14 -1.50
CA ARG A 368 -10.37 20.21 -0.91
C ARG A 368 -10.47 21.44 -1.83
N SER A 369 -9.50 21.68 -2.70
CA SER A 369 -9.51 22.77 -3.68
C SER A 369 -8.93 22.36 -5.02
N ALA A 370 -9.35 23.04 -6.09
CA ALA A 370 -8.76 22.91 -7.42
C ALA A 370 -7.25 23.24 -7.45
N GLU A 371 -6.77 24.14 -6.58
CA GLU A 371 -5.35 24.49 -6.46
C GLU A 371 -4.52 23.29 -5.99
N LEU A 372 -5.00 22.56 -4.97
CA LEU A 372 -4.33 21.35 -4.50
C LEU A 372 -4.26 20.28 -5.60
N ARG A 373 -5.32 20.15 -6.40
CA ARG A 373 -5.35 19.23 -7.55
C ARG A 373 -4.31 19.61 -8.61
N LYS A 374 -4.09 20.90 -8.90
CA LYS A 374 -3.14 21.34 -9.93
C LYS A 374 -1.72 20.82 -9.71
N TYR A 375 -1.30 20.63 -8.46
CA TYR A 375 0.02 20.08 -8.13
C TYR A 375 0.24 18.63 -8.56
N GLN A 376 -0.80 17.88 -8.91
CA GLN A 376 -0.65 16.52 -9.45
C GLN A 376 -0.46 16.48 -10.97
N TYR A 377 -0.82 17.56 -11.68
CA TYR A 377 -0.80 17.58 -13.13
C TYR A 377 0.61 17.53 -13.68
N TYR A 378 0.74 16.95 -14.86
CA TYR A 378 1.92 17.11 -15.69
C TYR A 378 1.58 17.97 -16.90
N VAL A 379 2.42 18.96 -17.20
CA VAL A 379 2.24 19.87 -18.34
C VAL A 379 3.59 20.07 -19.01
N SER A 380 3.65 19.84 -20.32
CA SER A 380 4.83 20.01 -21.16
C SER A 380 4.46 20.94 -22.33
N PRO A 381 4.78 22.23 -22.23
CA PRO A 381 4.37 23.21 -23.23
C PRO A 381 5.24 23.23 -24.50
N ASP A 382 6.45 22.67 -24.42
CA ASP A 382 7.55 22.81 -25.39
C ASP A 382 7.91 21.49 -26.09
N TRP A 383 7.10 20.45 -25.94
CA TRP A 383 7.32 19.18 -26.62
C TRP A 383 7.00 19.31 -28.12
N SER A 384 7.83 18.71 -28.99
CA SER A 384 7.70 18.81 -30.45
C SER A 384 6.40 18.21 -31.00
N GLY A 385 5.73 17.33 -30.25
CA GLY A 385 4.41 16.78 -30.57
C GLY A 385 3.23 17.70 -30.24
N GLY A 386 3.50 18.91 -29.73
CA GLY A 386 2.50 19.88 -29.28
C GLY A 386 2.37 19.95 -27.76
N VAL A 387 1.57 20.91 -27.29
CA VAL A 387 1.31 21.10 -25.85
C VAL A 387 0.68 19.84 -25.27
N TYR A 388 1.35 19.22 -24.31
CA TYR A 388 0.88 18.02 -23.63
C TYR A 388 0.48 18.31 -22.19
N GLY A 389 -0.67 17.78 -21.77
CA GLY A 389 -1.12 17.83 -20.38
C GLY A 389 -1.84 16.56 -19.98
N SER A 390 -1.55 16.04 -18.78
CA SER A 390 -2.26 14.89 -18.20
C SER A 390 -2.74 15.20 -16.78
N PRO A 391 -3.96 14.76 -16.41
CA PRO A 391 -4.51 15.00 -15.07
C PRO A 391 -3.91 14.08 -14.00
N GLY A 392 -3.14 13.07 -14.40
CA GLY A 392 -2.51 12.06 -13.54
C GLY A 392 -1.36 11.36 -14.26
N MET A 393 -0.98 10.16 -13.80
CA MET A 393 0.21 9.44 -14.28
C MET A 393 0.12 8.95 -15.73
N ALA A 394 -1.07 8.56 -16.18
CA ALA A 394 -1.28 7.97 -17.50
C ALA A 394 -1.60 9.05 -18.57
N GLY A 395 -1.16 8.78 -19.80
CA GLY A 395 -1.64 9.46 -21.00
C GLY A 395 -2.93 8.82 -21.49
N SER A 396 -2.81 7.83 -22.39
CA SER A 396 -3.94 7.03 -22.84
C SER A 396 -4.56 6.22 -21.70
N ARG A 397 -5.90 6.19 -21.64
CA ARG A 397 -6.66 5.47 -20.61
C ARG A 397 -7.87 4.75 -21.22
N PRO A 398 -8.35 3.65 -20.61
CA PRO A 398 -9.51 2.92 -21.11
C PRO A 398 -10.82 3.63 -20.74
N GLY A 399 -11.41 4.38 -21.68
CA GLY A 399 -12.69 5.07 -21.51
C GLY A 399 -13.87 4.12 -21.24
N ALA A 400 -13.78 2.87 -21.69
CA ALA A 400 -14.73 1.80 -21.38
C ALA A 400 -14.88 1.54 -19.87
N LEU A 401 -13.80 1.62 -19.10
CA LEU A 401 -13.84 1.43 -17.65
C LEU A 401 -14.54 2.59 -16.94
N ILE A 402 -14.36 3.82 -17.43
CA ILE A 402 -15.06 5.01 -16.94
C ILE A 402 -16.57 4.87 -17.21
N ALA A 403 -16.95 4.39 -18.40
CA ALA A 403 -18.34 4.14 -18.74
C ALA A 403 -18.99 3.10 -17.82
N GLY A 404 -18.32 1.95 -17.60
CA GLY A 404 -18.79 0.93 -16.68
C GLY A 404 -18.88 1.41 -15.23
N CYS A 405 -17.94 2.26 -14.79
CA CYS A 405 -18.00 2.90 -13.48
C CYS A 405 -19.23 3.81 -13.36
N TRP A 406 -19.44 4.71 -14.32
CA TRP A 406 -20.59 5.61 -14.32
C TRP A 406 -21.92 4.85 -14.32
N ALA A 407 -22.04 3.82 -15.18
CA ALA A 407 -23.22 2.98 -15.23
C ALA A 407 -23.51 2.29 -13.88
N SER A 408 -22.47 1.84 -13.19
CA SER A 408 -22.61 1.23 -11.85
C SER A 408 -23.13 2.22 -10.82
N LEU A 409 -22.54 3.41 -10.75
CA LEU A 409 -22.97 4.44 -9.79
C LEU A 409 -24.43 4.86 -10.04
N MET A 410 -24.82 5.01 -11.31
CA MET A 410 -26.19 5.37 -11.72
C MET A 410 -27.19 4.26 -11.43
N LYS A 411 -26.83 2.99 -11.67
CA LYS A 411 -27.71 1.85 -11.45
C LYS A 411 -27.93 1.57 -9.96
N VAL A 412 -26.88 1.64 -9.15
CA VAL A 412 -26.96 1.34 -7.71
C VAL A 412 -27.65 2.49 -6.99
N GLY A 413 -27.23 3.73 -7.26
CA GLY A 413 -27.77 4.93 -6.62
C GLY A 413 -27.56 4.94 -5.10
N GLU A 414 -27.98 6.03 -4.46
CA GLU A 414 -27.81 6.20 -3.01
C GLU A 414 -28.54 5.10 -2.20
N ALA A 415 -29.78 4.78 -2.56
CA ALA A 415 -30.56 3.76 -1.87
C ALA A 415 -29.89 2.38 -1.90
N GLY A 416 -29.35 1.99 -3.07
CA GLY A 416 -28.64 0.71 -3.19
C GLY A 416 -27.34 0.68 -2.39
N TYR A 417 -26.60 1.79 -2.28
CA TYR A 417 -25.41 1.85 -1.43
C TYR A 417 -25.76 1.80 0.07
N ILE A 418 -26.86 2.40 0.50
CA ILE A 418 -27.36 2.27 1.88
C ILE A 418 -27.75 0.82 2.17
N GLU A 419 -28.50 0.17 1.28
CA GLU A 419 -28.87 -1.25 1.44
C GLU A 419 -27.65 -2.16 1.48
N ALA A 420 -26.68 -1.94 0.58
CA ALA A 420 -25.43 -2.69 0.58
C ALA A 420 -24.64 -2.46 1.88
N CYS A 421 -24.62 -1.24 2.40
CA CYS A 421 -24.01 -0.92 3.69
C CYS A 421 -24.68 -1.70 4.83
N VAL A 422 -26.01 -1.76 4.88
CA VAL A 422 -26.78 -2.57 5.85
C VAL A 422 -26.36 -4.03 5.80
N LYS A 423 -26.29 -4.62 4.61
CA LYS A 423 -25.91 -6.03 4.45
C LYS A 423 -24.46 -6.28 4.84
N ILE A 424 -23.52 -5.53 4.28
CA ILE A 424 -22.08 -5.76 4.43
C ILE A 424 -21.61 -5.46 5.86
N VAL A 425 -21.92 -4.28 6.38
CA VAL A 425 -21.51 -3.87 7.73
C VAL A 425 -22.29 -4.66 8.78
N GLY A 426 -23.57 -4.95 8.54
CA GLY A 426 -24.36 -5.83 9.38
C GLY A 426 -23.76 -7.23 9.49
N THR A 427 -23.34 -7.84 8.37
CA THR A 427 -22.65 -9.13 8.38
C THR A 427 -21.28 -9.05 9.08
N ALA A 428 -20.48 -8.02 8.84
CA ALA A 428 -19.21 -7.84 9.54
C ALA A 428 -19.40 -7.77 11.06
N LYS A 429 -20.41 -7.02 11.52
CA LYS A 429 -20.79 -6.95 12.93
C LYS A 429 -21.21 -8.32 13.48
N LYS A 430 -22.05 -9.06 12.76
CA LYS A 430 -22.47 -10.43 13.14
C LYS A 430 -21.29 -11.40 13.26
N ILE A 431 -20.32 -11.34 12.33
CA ILE A 431 -19.10 -12.15 12.39
C ILE A 431 -18.31 -11.81 13.66
N ALA A 432 -18.07 -10.52 13.92
CA ALA A 432 -17.33 -10.08 15.10
C ALA A 432 -18.04 -10.40 16.42
N GLU A 433 -19.38 -10.35 16.46
CA GLU A 433 -20.21 -10.77 17.60
C GLU A 433 -20.12 -12.29 17.80
N LYS A 434 -20.30 -13.09 16.74
CA LYS A 434 -20.23 -14.55 16.84
C LYS A 434 -18.87 -15.08 17.29
N ILE A 435 -17.77 -14.45 16.87
CA ILE A 435 -16.43 -14.81 17.37
C ILE A 435 -16.32 -14.56 18.89
N ARG A 436 -17.00 -13.53 19.43
CA ARG A 436 -16.99 -13.20 20.86
C ARG A 436 -18.01 -14.00 21.69
N ASP A 437 -19.13 -14.36 21.09
CA ASP A 437 -20.25 -14.99 21.80
C ASP A 437 -20.20 -16.53 21.76
N THR A 438 -19.46 -17.12 20.81
CA THR A 438 -19.26 -18.57 20.72
C THR A 438 -18.08 -18.99 21.61
N PRO A 439 -18.27 -19.77 22.70
CA PRO A 439 -17.19 -20.10 23.63
C PRO A 439 -15.98 -20.81 23.00
N ALA A 440 -16.21 -21.67 22.00
CA ALA A 440 -15.12 -22.33 21.26
C ALA A 440 -14.19 -21.32 20.56
N LEU A 441 -14.75 -20.21 20.07
CA LEU A 441 -14.01 -19.16 19.38
C LEU A 441 -13.45 -18.12 20.37
N ASP A 442 -14.26 -17.62 21.31
CA ASP A 442 -13.85 -16.54 22.22
C ASP A 442 -12.68 -16.96 23.12
N ASN A 443 -12.61 -18.23 23.53
CA ASN A 443 -11.50 -18.72 24.34
C ASN A 443 -10.14 -18.68 23.59
N GLU A 444 -10.16 -18.80 22.27
CA GLU A 444 -8.94 -18.93 21.46
C GLU A 444 -8.65 -17.73 20.56
N LEU A 445 -9.65 -16.91 20.23
CA LEU A 445 -9.54 -15.80 19.29
C LEU A 445 -9.79 -14.45 19.97
N GLU A 446 -9.20 -13.41 19.41
CA GLU A 446 -9.41 -12.02 19.82
C GLU A 446 -9.61 -11.11 18.61
N ILE A 447 -10.69 -10.33 18.58
CA ILE A 447 -10.90 -9.30 17.56
C ILE A 447 -9.89 -8.17 17.76
N ILE A 448 -9.22 -7.76 16.69
CA ILE A 448 -8.27 -6.64 16.73
C ILE A 448 -9.04 -5.32 16.66
N GLY A 449 -9.00 -4.58 17.77
CA GLY A 449 -9.64 -3.27 17.88
C GLY A 449 -11.16 -3.33 17.78
N LYS A 450 -11.77 -2.24 17.28
CA LYS A 450 -13.21 -2.13 17.07
C LYS A 450 -13.50 -1.83 15.59
N PRO A 451 -13.68 -2.84 14.73
CA PRO A 451 -14.02 -2.61 13.33
C PRO A 451 -15.46 -2.05 13.22
N LEU A 452 -15.60 -0.91 12.54
CA LEU A 452 -16.89 -0.23 12.34
C LEU A 452 -17.48 -0.42 10.93
N VAL A 453 -16.70 -1.00 10.01
CA VAL A 453 -17.05 -1.06 8.58
C VAL A 453 -17.11 -2.52 8.11
N SER A 454 -16.40 -2.88 7.04
CA SER A 454 -16.55 -4.16 6.36
C SER A 454 -15.46 -5.19 6.68
N VAL A 455 -14.38 -4.80 7.36
CA VAL A 455 -13.24 -5.69 7.63
C VAL A 455 -13.25 -6.10 9.08
N VAL A 456 -13.15 -7.40 9.33
CA VAL A 456 -12.98 -7.97 10.68
C VAL A 456 -11.66 -8.71 10.72
N ALA A 457 -10.73 -8.23 11.55
CA ALA A 457 -9.46 -8.88 11.81
C ALA A 457 -9.46 -9.52 13.20
N PHE A 458 -8.87 -10.70 13.30
CA PHE A 458 -8.72 -11.41 14.57
C PHE A 458 -7.37 -12.12 14.65
N THR A 459 -6.88 -12.23 15.87
CA THR A 459 -5.67 -12.98 16.22
C THR A 459 -6.02 -14.17 17.10
N ALA A 460 -5.05 -15.05 17.33
CA ALA A 460 -5.18 -16.17 18.25
C ALA A 460 -4.48 -15.84 19.59
N LYS A 461 -5.12 -16.19 20.69
CA LYS A 461 -4.64 -15.99 22.07
C LYS A 461 -3.57 -17.04 22.42
N ASN A 462 -3.88 -18.31 22.18
CA ASN A 462 -3.01 -19.45 22.53
C ASN A 462 -2.47 -20.18 21.29
N LEU A 463 -3.31 -20.33 20.26
CA LEU A 463 -2.97 -21.04 19.03
C LEU A 463 -2.07 -20.22 18.10
N ASN A 464 -1.48 -20.89 17.12
CA ASN A 464 -0.83 -20.22 16.00
C ASN A 464 -1.88 -19.83 14.95
N VAL A 465 -2.14 -18.53 14.82
CA VAL A 465 -3.14 -18.01 13.88
C VAL A 465 -2.87 -18.41 12.43
N TYR A 466 -1.61 -18.65 12.02
CA TYR A 466 -1.32 -19.06 10.65
C TYR A 466 -1.69 -20.52 10.38
N ASP A 467 -1.68 -21.39 11.40
CA ASP A 467 -2.17 -22.76 11.24
C ASP A 467 -3.70 -22.76 11.06
N ILE A 468 -4.40 -21.84 11.72
CA ILE A 468 -5.83 -21.58 11.47
C ILE A 468 -6.04 -21.05 10.03
N ALA A 469 -5.17 -20.16 9.55
CA ALA A 469 -5.26 -19.64 8.18
C ALA A 469 -5.13 -20.76 7.15
N ASP A 470 -4.15 -21.64 7.34
CA ASP A 470 -3.90 -22.78 6.45
C ASP A 470 -5.05 -23.81 6.54
N GLY A 471 -5.59 -24.09 7.73
CA GLY A 471 -6.79 -24.94 7.90
C GLY A 471 -8.05 -24.37 7.24
N MET A 472 -8.23 -23.05 7.27
CA MET A 472 -9.31 -22.38 6.53
C MET A 472 -9.10 -22.49 5.01
N SER A 473 -7.86 -22.39 4.53
CA SER A 473 -7.53 -22.62 3.12
C SER A 473 -7.79 -24.05 2.66
N GLU A 474 -7.55 -25.06 3.51
CA GLU A 474 -7.93 -26.46 3.23
C GLU A 474 -9.45 -26.65 3.10
N LYS A 475 -10.24 -25.79 3.76
CA LYS A 475 -11.70 -25.71 3.61
C LYS A 475 -12.16 -24.89 2.39
N GLY A 476 -11.23 -24.37 1.59
CA GLY A 476 -11.49 -23.58 0.40
C GLY A 476 -11.56 -22.06 0.63
N TRP A 477 -11.39 -21.58 1.87
CA TRP A 477 -11.44 -20.16 2.17
C TRP A 477 -10.14 -19.44 1.81
N HIS A 478 -10.26 -18.33 1.08
CA HIS A 478 -9.14 -17.44 0.79
C HIS A 478 -9.24 -16.17 1.63
N LEU A 479 -8.82 -16.30 2.90
CA LEU A 479 -8.71 -15.20 3.85
C LEU A 479 -7.34 -14.52 3.75
N ASN A 480 -7.22 -13.29 4.26
CA ASN A 480 -5.93 -12.59 4.22
C ASN A 480 -5.16 -12.82 5.52
N ALA A 481 -3.99 -13.47 5.42
CA ALA A 481 -3.04 -13.53 6.51
C ALA A 481 -2.31 -12.17 6.69
N LEU A 482 -2.15 -11.75 7.93
CA LEU A 482 -1.59 -10.47 8.35
C LEU A 482 -0.39 -10.68 9.27
N GLN A 483 0.37 -9.61 9.49
CA GLN A 483 1.57 -9.63 10.35
C GLN A 483 1.72 -8.32 11.12
N SER A 484 2.36 -8.40 12.28
CA SER A 484 2.59 -7.27 13.21
C SER A 484 1.31 -6.56 13.68
N PRO A 485 0.42 -7.24 14.43
CA PRO A 485 0.57 -8.61 14.98
C PRO A 485 0.16 -9.71 13.99
N PRO A 486 0.57 -10.98 14.22
CA PRO A 486 0.01 -12.12 13.49
C PRO A 486 -1.52 -12.12 13.58
N ALA A 487 -2.20 -12.18 12.44
CA ALA A 487 -3.67 -12.16 12.41
C ALA A 487 -4.19 -12.71 11.07
N ILE A 488 -5.49 -12.93 11.00
CA ILE A 488 -6.24 -13.12 9.76
C ILE A 488 -7.32 -12.05 9.70
N HIS A 489 -7.69 -11.59 8.52
CA HIS A 489 -8.94 -10.86 8.36
C HIS A 489 -9.84 -11.43 7.28
N VAL A 490 -11.11 -11.04 7.39
CA VAL A 490 -12.10 -11.13 6.32
C VAL A 490 -12.59 -9.72 5.99
N ALA A 491 -12.46 -9.33 4.72
CA ALA A 491 -13.10 -8.15 4.16
C ALA A 491 -14.45 -8.56 3.56
N VAL A 492 -15.53 -8.27 4.27
CA VAL A 492 -16.90 -8.66 3.89
C VAL A 492 -17.32 -7.90 2.63
N THR A 493 -17.85 -8.65 1.67
CA THR A 493 -18.42 -8.20 0.39
C THR A 493 -19.79 -8.82 0.20
N LEU A 494 -20.55 -8.42 -0.83
CA LEU A 494 -21.89 -8.99 -1.07
C LEU A 494 -21.87 -10.53 -1.19
N PRO A 495 -20.92 -11.18 -1.89
CA PRO A 495 -20.81 -12.65 -1.87
C PRO A 495 -20.67 -13.25 -0.47
N ILE A 496 -19.80 -12.69 0.39
CA ILE A 496 -19.60 -13.19 1.76
C ILE A 496 -20.88 -13.05 2.61
N THR A 497 -21.70 -12.01 2.36
CA THR A 497 -22.97 -11.86 3.10
C THR A 497 -23.93 -13.05 2.93
N LYS A 498 -23.77 -13.84 1.86
CA LYS A 498 -24.58 -15.04 1.58
C LYS A 498 -24.07 -16.29 2.31
N VAL A 499 -22.81 -16.31 2.75
CA VAL A 499 -22.13 -17.53 3.26
C VAL A 499 -21.41 -17.35 4.60
N TYR A 500 -21.57 -16.21 5.27
CA TYR A 500 -20.88 -15.91 6.54
C TYR A 500 -21.14 -16.92 7.66
N GLU A 501 -22.29 -17.59 7.67
CA GLU A 501 -22.61 -18.64 8.65
C GLU A 501 -21.75 -19.89 8.44
N LYS A 502 -21.52 -20.26 7.17
CA LYS A 502 -20.59 -21.34 6.81
C LYS A 502 -19.15 -20.98 7.18
N LEU A 503 -18.75 -19.72 6.97
CA LEU A 503 -17.44 -19.21 7.39
C LEU A 503 -17.22 -19.43 8.89
N LEU A 504 -18.21 -19.06 9.71
CA LEU A 504 -18.13 -19.21 11.17
C LEU A 504 -18.11 -20.68 11.60
N ALA A 505 -18.93 -21.53 10.98
CA ALA A 505 -18.95 -22.96 11.27
C ALA A 505 -17.61 -23.65 10.91
N ASP A 506 -17.02 -23.30 9.76
CA ASP A 506 -15.71 -23.82 9.38
C ASP A 506 -14.59 -23.28 10.27
N LEU A 507 -14.65 -22.00 10.65
CA LEU A 507 -13.69 -21.40 11.56
C LEU A 507 -13.70 -22.11 12.92
N GLU A 508 -14.88 -22.39 13.47
CA GLU A 508 -15.02 -23.15 14.71
C GLU A 508 -14.44 -24.57 14.58
N ALA A 509 -14.77 -25.28 13.49
CA ALA A 509 -14.23 -26.61 13.24
C ALA A 509 -12.70 -26.63 13.09
N VAL A 510 -12.12 -25.61 12.45
CA VAL A 510 -10.66 -25.48 12.29
C VAL A 510 -9.99 -25.15 13.62
N VAL A 511 -10.56 -24.23 14.42
CA VAL A 511 -10.02 -23.88 15.75
C VAL A 511 -10.00 -25.10 16.66
N GLU A 512 -11.09 -25.88 16.71
CA GLU A 512 -11.15 -27.11 17.50
C GLU A 512 -10.15 -28.17 17.01
N ALA A 513 -9.98 -28.31 15.69
CA ALA A 513 -9.00 -29.23 15.12
C ALA A 513 -7.55 -28.84 15.47
N GLU A 514 -7.21 -27.55 15.40
CA GLU A 514 -5.87 -27.07 15.79
C GLU A 514 -5.61 -27.21 17.28
N LYS A 515 -6.63 -27.00 18.11
CA LYS A 515 -6.56 -27.23 19.55
C LYS A 515 -6.31 -28.70 19.89
N GLU A 516 -6.99 -29.63 19.20
CA GLU A 516 -6.74 -31.06 19.39
C GLU A 516 -5.33 -31.46 18.93
N LYS A 517 -4.86 -30.91 17.80
CA LYS A 517 -3.47 -31.13 17.34
C LYS A 517 -2.45 -30.65 18.38
N GLU A 518 -2.66 -29.49 18.99
CA GLU A 518 -1.79 -28.99 20.07
C GLU A 518 -1.85 -29.90 21.31
N ARG A 519 -3.04 -30.32 21.74
CA ARG A 519 -3.22 -31.25 22.87
C ARG A 519 -2.47 -32.55 22.66
N VAL A 520 -2.60 -33.17 21.49
CA VAL A 520 -1.90 -34.43 21.14
C VAL A 520 -0.39 -34.24 21.19
N ARG A 521 0.14 -33.13 20.67
CA ARG A 521 1.59 -32.84 20.73
C ARG A 521 2.09 -32.77 22.17
N ILE A 522 1.38 -32.04 23.02
CA ILE A 522 1.73 -31.89 24.44
C ILE A 522 1.76 -33.26 25.13
N VAL A 523 0.76 -34.11 24.88
CA VAL A 523 0.70 -35.48 25.41
C VAL A 523 1.87 -36.34 24.88
N GLU A 524 2.27 -36.17 23.62
CA GLU A 524 3.44 -36.82 23.02
C GLU A 524 4.79 -36.25 23.48
N GLY A 525 4.81 -35.29 24.41
CA GLY A 525 6.04 -34.63 24.89
C GLY A 525 6.70 -33.70 23.87
N LYS A 526 6.01 -33.39 22.77
CA LYS A 526 6.41 -32.38 21.79
C LYS A 526 5.76 -31.07 22.24
N GLY A 527 6.54 -30.01 22.45
CA GLY A 527 6.01 -28.74 22.96
C GLY A 527 4.80 -28.20 22.17
N PRO A 528 4.08 -27.18 22.69
CA PRO A 528 2.80 -26.72 22.14
C PRO A 528 2.88 -26.28 20.67
N LYS A 529 4.04 -25.77 20.25
CA LYS A 529 4.26 -25.28 18.88
C LYS A 529 4.74 -26.41 17.96
N GLY A 530 3.93 -26.74 16.96
CA GLY A 530 4.31 -27.66 15.88
C GLY A 530 5.32 -27.05 14.91
N LYS A 531 5.80 -27.87 13.97
CA LYS A 531 6.51 -27.35 12.79
C LYS A 531 5.54 -26.52 11.95
N ALA A 532 5.96 -25.34 11.51
CA ALA A 532 5.22 -24.55 10.51
C ALA A 532 5.34 -25.26 9.15
N VAL A 533 4.28 -25.97 8.75
CA VAL A 533 4.28 -26.77 7.51
C VAL A 533 3.47 -26.09 6.39
N GLY A 534 2.44 -25.29 6.72
CA GLY A 534 1.59 -24.63 5.73
C GLY A 534 2.20 -23.35 5.13
N ASP A 535 1.63 -22.92 4.00
CA ASP A 535 2.14 -21.82 3.18
C ASP A 535 2.16 -20.50 4.00
N SER A 536 1.09 -20.23 4.75
CA SER A 536 0.98 -19.00 5.58
C SER A 536 1.91 -19.07 6.78
N ALA A 537 1.98 -20.21 7.46
CA ALA A 537 2.86 -20.39 8.61
C ALA A 537 4.35 -20.27 8.24
N ALA A 538 4.74 -20.78 7.06
CA ALA A 538 6.10 -20.66 6.56
C ALA A 538 6.45 -19.21 6.18
N LEU A 539 5.60 -18.55 5.38
CA LEU A 539 5.87 -17.20 4.89
C LEU A 539 5.77 -16.15 6.00
N TYR A 540 4.66 -16.10 6.72
CA TYR A 540 4.41 -15.03 7.70
C TYR A 540 4.90 -15.38 9.11
N GLY A 541 4.92 -16.66 9.48
CA GLY A 541 5.47 -17.10 10.78
C GLY A 541 6.99 -17.11 10.80
N VAL A 542 7.61 -17.91 9.92
CA VAL A 542 9.07 -18.10 9.92
C VAL A 542 9.77 -16.94 9.21
N ALA A 543 9.50 -16.70 7.92
CA ALA A 543 10.19 -15.63 7.19
C ALA A 543 9.76 -14.22 7.67
N GLY A 544 8.49 -14.08 8.05
CA GLY A 544 7.91 -12.87 8.64
C GLY A 544 8.41 -12.51 10.04
N SER A 545 9.13 -13.40 10.76
CA SER A 545 9.76 -13.07 12.06
C SER A 545 11.25 -12.70 11.97
N LEU A 546 11.90 -12.88 10.81
CA LEU A 546 13.32 -12.58 10.65
C LEU A 546 13.63 -11.07 10.79
N PRO A 547 14.72 -10.68 11.48
CA PRO A 547 15.10 -9.26 11.65
C PRO A 547 15.43 -8.55 10.33
N ASN A 548 16.00 -9.28 9.36
CA ASN A 548 16.25 -8.79 8.02
C ASN A 548 15.29 -9.47 7.04
N LYS A 549 14.57 -8.66 6.25
CA LYS A 549 13.55 -9.13 5.31
C LYS A 549 14.09 -9.45 3.91
N SER A 550 15.41 -9.47 3.68
CA SER A 550 15.97 -9.71 2.35
C SER A 550 15.51 -11.04 1.74
N VAL A 551 15.38 -12.10 2.53
CA VAL A 551 14.88 -13.40 2.05
C VAL A 551 13.45 -13.31 1.56
N VAL A 552 12.59 -12.56 2.27
CA VAL A 552 11.19 -12.32 1.85
C VAL A 552 11.16 -11.48 0.58
N VAL A 553 12.06 -10.51 0.43
CA VAL A 553 12.20 -9.70 -0.80
C VAL A 553 12.62 -10.57 -1.97
N ASP A 554 13.61 -11.46 -1.81
CA ASP A 554 14.07 -12.36 -2.86
C ASP A 554 12.95 -13.33 -3.29
N LEU A 555 12.22 -13.89 -2.32
CA LEU A 555 11.06 -14.76 -2.59
C LEU A 555 9.94 -14.00 -3.31
N ALA A 556 9.63 -12.77 -2.87
CA ALA A 556 8.60 -11.94 -3.50
C ALA A 556 9.00 -11.55 -4.94
N ASN A 557 10.26 -11.19 -5.19
CA ASN A 557 10.74 -10.91 -6.54
C ASN A 557 10.64 -12.14 -7.43
N GLY A 558 11.09 -13.31 -6.95
CA GLY A 558 10.96 -14.55 -7.71
C GLY A 558 9.50 -14.93 -7.98
N PHE A 559 8.58 -14.72 -7.03
CA PHE A 559 7.14 -14.89 -7.26
C PHE A 559 6.62 -13.96 -8.35
N LEU A 560 7.04 -12.69 -8.35
CA LEU A 560 6.66 -11.74 -9.40
C LEU A 560 7.20 -12.15 -10.78
N ASP A 561 8.43 -12.67 -10.85
CA ASP A 561 8.99 -13.18 -12.11
C ASP A 561 8.20 -14.41 -12.62
N LEU A 562 7.73 -15.27 -11.72
CA LEU A 562 6.92 -16.44 -12.08
C LEU A 562 5.56 -16.06 -12.67
N LEU A 563 4.98 -14.91 -12.31
CA LEU A 563 3.71 -14.43 -12.89
C LEU A 563 3.81 -14.17 -14.40
N TYR A 564 5.03 -13.92 -14.90
CA TYR A 564 5.28 -13.64 -16.33
C TYR A 564 5.94 -14.82 -17.05
N LYS A 565 5.99 -15.99 -16.41
CA LYS A 565 6.56 -17.21 -17.02
C LYS A 565 5.48 -17.93 -17.83
N ALA A 566 5.59 -17.82 -19.16
CA ALA A 566 4.74 -18.50 -20.12
C ALA A 566 5.08 -19.99 -20.28
#